data_AF-A0A1J8QCM6-F1
#
_entry.id   AF-A0A1J8QCM6-F1
#
_cell.length_a   1.000
_cell.length_b   1.000
_cell.length_c   1.000
_cell.angle_alpha   90.00
_cell.angle_beta   90.00
_cell.angle_gamma   90.00
#
_symmetry.space_group_name_H-M   'P 1'
#
loop_
_entity.id
_entity.type
_entity.pdbx_description
1 polymer ?
#
loop_
_entity_poly.entity_id
_entity_poly.type
_entity_poly.pdbx_seq_one_letter_code
_entity_poly.pdbx_strand_id
1 'polypeptide(L)'
;MNCNGTVVASPTTDNHIRLWRLSDWQTIAIFQRSDSPYCVTFSMDGKYILAGGKDKKILEWAVPEHAWPEDVLKGQVTYQVYSGL
;
A
#
# COMPACT_ATOMS: atom_id res chain seq x y z
N MET A 1 -8.43 -0.99 -1.78
CA MET A 1 -7.48 -1.30 -2.88
C MET A 1 -6.83 0.02 -3.30
N ASN A 2 -5.57 0.02 -3.70
CA ASN A 2 -4.96 1.24 -4.27
C ASN A 2 -5.50 1.52 -5.69
N CYS A 3 -5.25 2.72 -6.22
CA CYS A 3 -5.74 3.14 -7.55
C CYS A 3 -5.20 2.27 -8.71
N ASN A 4 -4.00 1.71 -8.56
CA ASN A 4 -3.39 0.82 -9.55
C ASN A 4 -3.94 -0.61 -9.51
N GLY A 5 -4.76 -0.97 -8.52
CA GLY A 5 -5.31 -2.32 -8.40
C GLY A 5 -4.25 -3.39 -8.12
N THR A 6 -3.11 -3.03 -7.50
CA THR A 6 -2.00 -3.96 -7.24
C THR A 6 -1.99 -4.45 -5.79
N VAL A 7 -2.52 -3.65 -4.86
CA VAL A 7 -2.56 -3.98 -3.43
C VAL A 7 -3.90 -3.68 -2.80
N VAL A 8 -4.26 -4.45 -1.77
CA VAL A 8 -5.44 -4.24 -0.95
C VAL A 8 -5.07 -4.18 0.53
N ALA A 9 -5.60 -3.18 1.22
CA ALA A 9 -5.54 -3.06 2.67
C ALA A 9 -6.86 -3.53 3.27
N SER A 10 -6.80 -4.32 4.33
CA SER A 10 -7.97 -4.83 5.04
C SER A 10 -7.80 -4.64 6.56
N PRO A 11 -8.76 -4.00 7.24
CA PRO A 11 -8.77 -3.90 8.69
C PRO A 11 -9.23 -5.22 9.33
N THR A 12 -8.70 -5.56 10.50
CA THR A 12 -9.07 -6.76 11.24
C THR A 12 -9.54 -6.43 12.66
N THR A 13 -10.32 -7.33 13.25
CA THR A 13 -10.87 -7.15 14.62
C THR A 13 -9.81 -7.27 15.71
N ASP A 14 -8.62 -7.79 15.38
CA ASP A 14 -7.47 -7.93 16.28
C ASP A 14 -6.58 -6.66 16.30
N ASN A 15 -7.12 -5.50 15.91
CA ASN A 15 -6.45 -4.19 15.85
C ASN A 15 -5.32 -4.09 14.80
N HIS A 16 -5.31 -4.96 13.80
CA HIS A 16 -4.36 -4.89 12.70
C HIS A 16 -5.01 -4.40 11.41
N ILE A 17 -4.14 -4.01 10.47
CA ILE A 17 -4.46 -3.75 9.08
C ILE A 17 -3.47 -4.57 8.26
N ARG A 18 -3.98 -5.49 7.45
CA ARG A 18 -3.15 -6.31 6.58
C ARG A 18 -3.12 -5.72 5.18
N LEU A 19 -1.92 -5.63 4.63
CA LEU A 19 -1.68 -5.23 3.24
C LEU A 19 -1.30 -6.45 2.41
N TRP A 20 -2.02 -6.66 1.32
CA TRP A 20 -1.86 -7.80 0.44
C TRP A 20 -1.45 -7.36 -0.95
N ARG A 21 -0.50 -8.08 -1.56
CA ARG A 21 -0.24 -7.99 -2.99
C ARG A 21 -1.22 -8.90 -3.72
N LEU A 22 -1.90 -8.37 -4.73
CA LEU A 22 -2.97 -9.12 -5.42
C LEU A 22 -2.45 -10.14 -6.44
N SER A 23 -1.22 -9.99 -6.94
CA SER A 23 -0.65 -10.91 -7.93
C SER A 23 -0.44 -12.32 -7.38
N ASP A 24 -0.11 -12.44 -6.10
CA ASP A 24 0.25 -13.69 -5.42
C ASP A 24 -0.48 -13.91 -4.09
N TRP A 25 -1.38 -12.97 -3.71
CA TRP A 25 -2.10 -12.96 -2.44
C TRP A 25 -1.20 -13.02 -1.20
N GLN A 26 0.05 -12.57 -1.30
CA GLN A 26 0.94 -12.52 -0.15
C GLN A 26 0.64 -11.30 0.72
N THR A 27 0.66 -11.51 2.04
CA THR A 27 0.70 -10.40 3.00
C THR A 27 2.10 -9.79 2.94
N ILE A 28 2.17 -8.52 2.54
CA ILE A 28 3.42 -7.78 2.38
C ILE A 28 3.71 -6.84 3.55
N ALA A 29 2.69 -6.48 4.33
CA ALA A 29 2.85 -5.72 5.57
C ALA A 29 1.64 -5.94 6.51
N ILE A 30 1.90 -5.73 7.80
CA ILE A 30 0.89 -5.69 8.85
C ILE A 30 1.13 -4.43 9.67
N PHE A 31 0.11 -3.59 9.79
CA PHE A 31 0.14 -2.39 10.60
C PHE A 31 -0.71 -2.60 11.85
N GLN A 32 -0.24 -2.10 12.98
CA GLN A 32 -0.93 -2.26 14.26
C GLN A 32 -1.47 -0.91 14.74
N ARG A 33 -2.70 -0.93 15.25
CA ARG A 33 -3.32 0.16 16.00
C ARG A 33 -3.52 -0.23 17.45
N SER A 34 -3.72 0.76 18.31
CA SER A 34 -4.12 0.54 19.72
C SER A 34 -5.55 0.03 19.86
N ASP A 35 -6.36 0.14 18.82
CA ASP A 35 -7.78 -0.18 18.80
C ASP A 35 -8.25 -0.67 17.43
N SER A 36 -9.46 -1.24 17.38
CA SER A 36 -9.97 -1.86 16.16
C SER A 36 -10.24 -0.80 15.09
N PRO A 37 -9.61 -0.89 13.91
CA PRO A 37 -9.87 0.04 12.81
C PRO A 37 -11.30 -0.13 12.29
N TYR A 38 -12.04 0.98 12.21
CA TYR A 38 -13.37 1.01 11.58
C TYR A 38 -13.30 1.29 10.09
N CYS A 39 -12.24 1.96 9.65
CA CYS A 39 -12.02 2.30 8.26
C CYS A 39 -10.55 2.23 7.90
N VAL A 40 -10.29 1.95 6.62
CA VAL A 40 -8.96 2.01 6.02
C VAL A 40 -9.08 2.52 4.59
N THR A 41 -8.17 3.39 4.18
CA THR A 41 -8.04 3.87 2.80
C THR A 41 -6.58 4.05 2.41
N PHE A 42 -6.31 4.12 1.11
CA PHE A 42 -5.03 4.58 0.59
C PHE A 42 -5.06 6.09 0.38
N SER A 43 -3.90 6.74 0.43
CA SER A 43 -3.70 8.06 -0.16
C SER A 43 -3.88 8.01 -1.68
N MET A 44 -4.14 9.18 -2.30
CA MET A 44 -4.36 9.27 -3.74
C MET A 44 -3.15 8.79 -4.57
N ASP A 45 -1.94 9.05 -4.07
CA ASP A 45 -0.67 8.58 -4.65
C ASP A 45 -0.33 7.14 -4.28
N GLY A 46 -1.14 6.51 -3.41
CA GLY A 46 -0.99 5.16 -2.92
C GLY A 46 0.23 4.91 -2.03
N LYS A 47 1.00 5.94 -1.68
CA LYS A 47 2.20 5.83 -0.84
C LYS A 47 1.88 5.62 0.63
N TYR A 48 0.65 5.92 1.05
CA TYR A 48 0.23 5.84 2.43
C TYR A 48 -1.07 5.08 2.61
N ILE A 49 -1.21 4.47 3.79
CA ILE A 49 -2.46 3.92 4.30
C ILE A 49 -2.91 4.79 5.46
N LEU A 50 -4.18 5.18 5.42
CA LEU A 50 -4.85 5.96 6.46
C LEU A 50 -5.91 5.08 7.11
N ALA A 51 -5.93 5.03 8.44
CA ALA A 51 -6.97 4.33 9.18
C ALA A 51 -7.46 5.11 10.39
N GLY A 52 -8.76 5.00 10.67
CA GLY A 52 -9.42 5.59 11.83
C GLY A 52 -10.06 4.53 12.72
N GLY A 53 -9.99 4.76 14.03
CA GLY A 53 -10.57 3.90 15.06
C GLY A 53 -11.43 4.66 16.07
N LYS A 54 -11.77 3.98 17.16
CA LYS A 54 -12.50 4.50 18.33
C LYS A 54 -11.73 5.56 19.10
N ASP A 55 -10.40 5.53 19.08
CA ASP A 55 -9.52 6.48 19.77
C ASP A 55 -9.54 7.91 19.18
N LYS A 56 -10.34 8.13 18.13
CA LYS A 56 -10.50 9.39 17.40
C LYS A 56 -9.22 9.89 16.73
N LYS A 57 -8.22 9.01 16.55
CA LYS A 57 -6.98 9.32 15.83
C LYS A 57 -6.97 8.68 14.46
N ILE A 58 -6.54 9.46 13.48
CA ILE A 58 -6.12 8.95 12.17
C ILE A 58 -4.64 8.60 12.29
N LEU A 59 -4.31 7.37 11.95
CA LEU A 59 -2.93 6.92 11.83
C LEU A 59 -2.61 6.74 10.36
N GLU A 60 -1.35 7.04 10.03
CA GLU A 60 -0.79 7.00 8.70
C GLU A 60 0.44 6.10 8.72
N TRP A 61 0.54 5.21 7.72
CA TRP A 61 1.72 4.39 7.50
C TRP A 61 2.15 4.46 6.04
N ALA A 62 3.46 4.48 5.81
CA ALA A 62 4.01 4.32 4.48
C ALA A 62 3.77 2.89 3.96
N VAL A 63 3.39 2.78 2.69
CA VAL A 63 3.32 1.52 1.94
C VAL A 63 4.75 1.13 1.55
N PRO A 64 5.20 -0.11 1.84
CA PRO A 64 6.55 -0.54 1.48
C PRO A 64 6.82 -0.42 -0.03
N GLU A 65 8.03 -0.03 -0.43
CA GLU A 65 8.38 0.14 -1.85
C GLU A 65 8.24 -1.16 -2.66
N HIS A 66 8.50 -2.32 -2.07
CA HIS A 66 8.31 -3.63 -2.71
C HIS A 66 6.82 -4.05 -2.84
N ALA A 67 5.89 -3.21 -2.39
CA ALA A 67 4.46 -3.38 -2.63
C ALA A 67 4.10 -3.08 -4.09
N TRP A 68 4.93 -2.27 -4.76
CA TRP A 68 4.78 -1.96 -6.17
C TRP A 68 5.38 -3.07 -7.02
N PRO A 69 4.69 -3.56 -8.06
CA PRO A 69 5.33 -4.40 -9.06
C PRO A 69 6.55 -3.66 -9.64
N GLU A 70 7.67 -4.36 -9.83
CA GLU A 70 8.88 -3.83 -10.48
C GLU A 70 8.55 -3.14 -11.83
N ASP A 71 7.53 -3.62 -12.53
CA ASP A 71 7.06 -3.06 -13.81
C ASP A 71 6.46 -1.65 -13.67
N VAL A 72 5.92 -1.29 -12.50
CA VAL A 72 5.46 0.08 -12.20
C VAL A 72 6.65 1.02 -11.99
N LEU A 73 7.75 0.52 -11.42
CA LEU A 73 8.97 1.29 -11.21
C LEU A 73 9.74 1.52 -12.54
N LYS A 74 9.68 0.57 -13.46
CA LYS A 74 10.31 0.68 -14.78
C LYS A 74 9.57 1.61 -15.76
N GLY A 75 8.29 1.86 -15.53
CA GLY A 75 7.49 2.79 -16.36
C GLY A 75 7.81 4.28 -16.16
N GLN A 76 8.58 4.64 -15.12
CA GLN A 76 8.94 6.04 -14.83
C GLN A 76 10.33 6.48 -15.29
N VAL A 77 11.19 5.57 -15.76
CA VAL A 77 12.50 5.96 -16.33
C VAL A 77 12.82 5.08 -17.54
N THR A 78 12.61 5.62 -18.74
CA THR A 78 13.26 5.07 -19.94
C THR A 78 13.86 6.22 -20.75
N TYR A 79 15.15 6.50 -20.54
CA TYR A 79 16.00 7.04 -21.59
C TYR A 79 16.93 5.91 -22.03
N GLN A 80 16.63 5.27 -23.15
CA GLN A 80 17.66 4.56 -23.91
C GLN A 80 18.09 5.50 -25.03
N VAL A 81 19.26 6.12 -24.88
CA VAL A 81 19.94 6.74 -26.02
C VAL A 81 20.55 5.60 -26.81
N TYR A 82 19.96 5.27 -27.95
CA TYR A 82 20.63 4.46 -28.96
C TYR A 82 21.72 5.34 -29.59
N SER A 83 22.99 5.14 -29.23
CA SER A 83 24.08 5.57 -30.11
C SER A 83 24.29 4.45 -31.14
N GLY A 84 23.81 4.69 -32.36
CA GLY A 84 24.15 3.87 -33.51
C GLY A 84 25.63 4.02 -33.88
N LEU A 85 26.20 2.89 -34.32
CA LEU A 85 27.41 2.66 -35.13
C LEU A 85 28.61 3.60 -34.93
#